data_AF-A0A257M1B8-F1
#
_entry.id   AF-A0A257M1B8-F1
#
_cell.length_a   1.000
_cell.length_b   1.000
_cell.length_c   1.000
_cell.angle_alpha   90.00
_cell.angle_beta   90.00
_cell.angle_gamma   90.00
#
_symmetry.space_group_name_H-M   'P 1'
#
loop_
_entity.id
_entity.type
_entity.pdbx_description
1 polymer ?
#
loop_
_entity_poly.entity_id
_entity_poly.type
_entity_poly.pdbx_seq_one_letter_code
_entity_poly.pdbx_strand_id
1 'polypeptide(L)'
;MPYGQIVDWRSEILDSSIPNPQSPIPDPSAQPTLVHNTIGRHISCYVTTKVTSTLSPWLALNQPGDLHSVPLSHGEGNFHASPEIIAELAANGQIATQYVDASGQPSMDPFVNPNGSRFAIEGITSPCGRVFGKMAHTERAGHLVARNIPGEKHQPIFRAGVAYFL
;
A
#
# COMPACT_ATOMS: atom_id res chain seq x y z
N MET A 1 -8.49 1.04 -21.49
CA MET A 1 -7.11 0.69 -21.08
C MET A 1 -7.13 -0.78 -20.66
N PRO A 2 -6.17 -1.63 -21.08
CA PRO A 2 -6.12 -2.99 -20.57
C PRO A 2 -5.73 -2.96 -19.10
N TYR A 3 -6.58 -3.54 -18.27
CA TYR A 3 -6.41 -3.69 -16.84
C TYR A 3 -5.58 -4.94 -16.51
N GLY A 4 -4.82 -4.95 -15.41
CA GLY A 4 -3.99 -6.09 -15.01
C GLY A 4 -2.49 -5.93 -15.29
N GLN A 5 -2.00 -4.69 -15.29
CA GLN A 5 -0.54 -4.44 -15.32
C GLN A 5 0.03 -4.61 -13.91
N ILE A 6 1.12 -5.39 -13.81
CA ILE A 6 1.85 -5.70 -12.58
C ILE A 6 3.32 -5.33 -12.83
N VAL A 7 3.95 -4.64 -11.88
CA VAL A 7 5.41 -4.40 -11.92
C VAL A 7 6.15 -5.72 -11.66
N ASP A 8 7.19 -6.06 -12.41
CA ASP A 8 7.99 -7.27 -12.14
C ASP A 8 8.82 -7.08 -10.85
N TRP A 9 8.43 -7.81 -9.80
CA TRP A 9 8.91 -7.65 -8.43
C TRP A 9 10.17 -8.44 -8.07
N ARG A 10 10.69 -9.29 -8.97
CA ARG A 10 11.72 -10.27 -8.58
C ARG A 10 13.01 -9.66 -8.03
N SER A 11 13.37 -8.44 -8.44
CA SER A 11 14.58 -7.76 -7.94
C SER A 11 14.35 -6.88 -6.70
N GLU A 12 13.12 -6.39 -6.46
CA GLU A 12 12.84 -5.40 -5.39
C GLU A 12 12.52 -6.05 -4.04
N ILE A 13 11.90 -7.25 -4.02
CA ILE A 13 11.60 -7.99 -2.77
C ILE A 13 12.81 -8.81 -2.30
N LEU A 14 13.72 -9.16 -3.21
CA LEU A 14 14.94 -9.91 -2.92
C LEU A 14 16.16 -9.00 -2.69
N ASP A 15 16.03 -7.67 -2.80
CA ASP A 15 17.07 -6.77 -2.35
C ASP A 15 17.11 -6.76 -0.81
N SER A 16 18.08 -7.50 -0.27
CA SER A 16 18.41 -7.61 1.15
C SER A 16 18.79 -6.29 1.86
N SER A 17 18.75 -5.16 1.16
CA SER A 17 19.09 -3.83 1.69
C SER A 17 18.03 -3.23 2.61
N ILE A 18 16.83 -3.81 2.69
CA ILE A 18 15.73 -3.33 3.53
C ILE A 18 15.73 -4.07 4.89
N PRO A 19 16.20 -3.46 6.00
CA PRO A 19 16.18 -4.11 7.31
C PRO A 19 14.74 -4.24 7.84
N ASN A 20 14.34 -5.47 8.14
CA ASN A 20 13.03 -5.78 8.71
C ASN A 20 13.04 -5.47 10.24
N PRO A 21 12.11 -4.65 10.77
CA PRO A 21 12.01 -4.45 12.21
C PRO A 21 11.68 -5.77 12.92
N GLN A 22 12.44 -6.09 13.97
CA GLN A 22 12.24 -7.25 14.85
C GLN A 22 11.02 -7.03 15.76
N SER A 23 9.82 -7.05 15.20
CA SER A 23 8.60 -7.27 15.99
C SER A 23 8.43 -8.77 16.23
N PRO A 24 7.90 -9.21 17.40
CA PRO A 24 7.61 -10.62 17.63
C PRO A 24 6.72 -11.12 16.50
N ILE A 25 7.19 -12.16 15.81
CA ILE A 25 6.52 -12.77 14.67
C ILE A 25 5.20 -13.35 15.22
N PRO A 26 4.02 -12.83 14.85
CA PRO A 26 2.78 -13.59 14.97
C PRO A 26 3.02 -14.91 14.23
N ASP A 27 2.54 -16.02 14.79
CA ASP A 27 2.67 -17.38 14.25
C ASP A 27 2.94 -17.41 12.72
N PRO A 28 4.03 -18.00 12.22
CA PRO A 28 4.34 -18.03 10.78
C PRO A 28 3.25 -18.70 9.91
N SER A 29 2.26 -19.36 10.51
CA SER A 29 1.02 -19.81 9.86
C SER A 29 -0.10 -18.76 9.79
N ALA A 30 0.14 -17.57 10.35
CA ALA A 30 -0.83 -16.48 10.42
C ALA A 30 -1.08 -15.88 9.04
N GLN A 31 -2.35 -15.83 8.69
CA GLN A 31 -2.86 -15.09 7.54
C GLN A 31 -2.40 -13.61 7.62
N PRO A 32 -2.29 -12.92 6.47
CA PRO A 32 -2.00 -11.49 6.45
C PRO A 32 -2.87 -10.72 7.45
N THR A 33 -2.24 -9.94 8.31
CA THR A 33 -2.92 -9.22 9.38
C THR A 33 -2.36 -7.82 9.59
N LEU A 34 -3.03 -7.04 10.42
CA LEU A 34 -2.59 -5.74 10.89
C LEU A 34 -2.24 -5.83 12.37
N VAL A 35 -1.08 -5.29 12.73
CA VAL A 35 -0.64 -5.19 14.12
C VAL A 35 -0.43 -3.73 14.53
N HIS A 36 -0.12 -3.52 15.81
CA HIS A 36 0.25 -2.21 16.34
C HIS A 36 1.39 -1.59 15.52
N ASN A 37 1.29 -0.29 15.28
CA ASN A 37 2.36 0.47 14.62
C ASN A 37 3.67 0.29 15.39
N THR A 38 4.81 0.20 14.70
CA THR A 38 6.12 0.04 15.37
C THR A 38 6.44 1.18 16.33
N ILE A 39 5.89 2.38 16.08
CA ILE A 39 6.04 3.55 16.95
C ILE A 39 5.24 3.46 18.26
N GLY A 40 4.38 2.44 18.43
CA GLY A 40 3.57 2.20 19.63
C GLY A 40 2.46 3.23 19.89
N ARG A 41 2.08 4.05 18.89
CA ARG A 41 1.05 5.10 19.02
C ARG A 41 0.28 5.32 17.72
N HIS A 42 -0.82 6.04 17.83
CA HIS A 42 -1.60 6.52 16.69
C HIS A 42 -0.77 7.44 15.79
N ILE A 43 -0.85 7.23 14.47
CA ILE A 43 -0.24 8.08 13.44
C ILE A 43 -1.33 8.90 12.79
N SER A 44 -1.09 10.20 12.61
CA SER A 44 -1.96 11.11 11.86
C SER A 44 -1.11 12.02 10.98
N CYS A 45 -0.90 11.65 9.72
CA CYS A 45 -0.06 12.39 8.78
C CYS A 45 -0.51 12.17 7.33
N TYR A 46 0.23 12.76 6.38
CA TYR A 46 0.15 12.38 4.98
C TYR A 46 1.35 11.49 4.63
N VAL A 47 1.10 10.51 3.78
CA VAL A 47 2.11 9.60 3.22
C VAL A 47 1.99 9.59 1.71
N THR A 48 3.09 9.30 1.02
CA THR A 48 3.04 9.03 -0.42
C THR A 48 2.89 7.53 -0.63
N THR A 49 1.90 7.15 -1.43
CA THR A 49 1.66 5.77 -1.83
C THR A 49 1.86 5.61 -3.33
N LYS A 50 2.50 4.51 -3.74
CA LYS A 50 2.65 4.13 -5.14
C LYS A 50 1.64 3.04 -5.48
N VAL A 51 0.94 3.17 -6.60
CA VAL A 51 0.17 2.06 -7.19
C VAL A 51 1.15 1.08 -7.81
N THR A 52 1.15 -0.16 -7.34
CA THR A 52 2.10 -1.19 -7.78
C THR A 52 1.46 -2.26 -8.66
N SER A 53 0.15 -2.44 -8.52
CA SER A 53 -0.63 -3.38 -9.31
C SER A 53 -1.99 -2.79 -9.61
N THR A 54 -2.42 -2.97 -10.86
CA THR A 54 -3.78 -2.65 -11.30
C THR A 54 -4.60 -3.93 -11.45
N LEU A 55 -4.32 -4.98 -10.66
CA LEU A 55 -5.08 -6.24 -10.65
C LEU A 55 -6.49 -6.12 -10.05
N SER A 56 -6.83 -5.00 -9.41
CA SER A 56 -8.12 -4.78 -8.73
C SER A 56 -8.96 -3.71 -9.41
N PRO A 57 -10.29 -3.89 -9.65
CA PRO A 57 -11.07 -2.94 -10.46
C PRO A 57 -11.10 -1.54 -9.85
N TRP A 58 -10.93 -1.46 -8.54
CA TRP A 58 -10.73 -0.24 -7.77
C TRP A 58 -9.52 0.58 -8.22
N LEU A 59 -8.56 -0.02 -8.93
CA LEU A 59 -7.36 0.63 -9.45
C LEU A 59 -7.33 0.71 -10.97
N ALA A 60 -8.40 0.35 -11.69
CA ALA A 60 -8.43 0.28 -13.16
C ALA A 60 -8.26 1.62 -13.88
N LEU A 61 -8.45 2.74 -13.17
CA LEU A 61 -8.21 4.09 -13.69
C LEU A 61 -6.87 4.69 -13.24
N ASN A 62 -6.01 3.88 -12.61
CA ASN A 62 -4.64 4.23 -12.26
C ASN A 62 -3.69 3.46 -13.19
N GLN A 63 -2.41 3.81 -13.13
CA GLN A 63 -1.31 3.10 -13.76
C GLN A 63 -0.31 2.66 -12.69
N PRO A 64 0.39 1.52 -12.87
CA PRO A 64 1.53 1.20 -12.03
C PRO A 64 2.56 2.32 -12.07
N GLY A 65 3.03 2.75 -10.90
CA GLY A 65 3.92 3.90 -10.74
C GLY A 65 3.21 5.19 -10.32
N ASP A 66 1.89 5.28 -10.41
CA ASP A 66 1.16 6.48 -9.97
C ASP A 66 1.39 6.75 -8.48
N LEU A 67 1.77 7.98 -8.16
CA LEU A 67 2.06 8.44 -6.80
C LEU A 67 0.91 9.28 -6.26
N HIS A 68 0.44 8.93 -5.07
CA HIS A 68 -0.66 9.63 -4.39
C HIS A 68 -0.28 9.98 -2.95
N SER A 69 -0.38 11.25 -2.59
CA SER A 69 -0.29 11.75 -1.22
C SER A 69 -1.64 11.60 -0.53
N VAL A 70 -1.73 10.61 0.36
CA VAL A 70 -3.00 10.18 0.98
C VAL A 70 -2.89 10.32 2.51
N PRO A 71 -3.94 10.76 3.22
CA PRO A 71 -3.92 10.85 4.67
C PRO A 71 -3.89 9.46 5.32
N LEU A 72 -3.16 9.34 6.42
CA LEU A 72 -3.02 8.14 7.24
C LEU A 72 -3.48 8.46 8.66
N SER A 73 -4.31 7.60 9.27
CA SER A 73 -4.91 7.86 10.58
C SER A 73 -5.28 6.58 11.33
N HIS A 74 -4.32 5.92 11.98
CA HIS A 74 -4.57 4.67 12.70
C HIS A 74 -3.51 4.36 13.78
N GLY A 75 -3.86 3.51 14.76
CA GLY A 75 -2.93 2.94 15.76
C GLY A 75 -2.45 1.52 15.44
N GLU A 76 -3.19 0.80 14.60
CA GLU A 76 -2.97 -0.60 14.23
C GLU A 76 -3.09 -0.74 12.72
N GLY A 77 -2.02 -0.43 11.99
CA GLY A 77 -2.00 -0.57 10.53
C GLY A 77 -0.69 -1.08 9.99
N ASN A 78 0.15 -1.66 10.87
CA ASN A 78 1.38 -2.33 10.45
C ASN A 78 1.00 -3.65 9.78
N PHE A 79 1.14 -3.73 8.46
CA PHE A 79 0.93 -4.96 7.72
C PHE A 79 1.99 -6.01 8.05
N HIS A 80 1.52 -7.19 8.44
CA HIS A 80 2.36 -8.30 8.84
C HIS A 80 1.91 -9.62 8.20
N ALA A 81 2.89 -10.32 7.61
CA ALA A 81 2.75 -11.67 7.06
C ALA A 81 4.14 -12.34 7.01
N SER A 82 4.19 -13.66 6.85
CA SER A 82 5.46 -14.37 6.64
C SER A 82 6.10 -13.99 5.29
N PRO A 83 7.43 -14.08 5.15
CA PRO A 83 8.10 -13.82 3.88
C PRO A 83 7.55 -14.65 2.71
N GLU A 84 7.16 -15.90 2.98
CA GLU A 84 6.60 -16.81 1.98
C GLU A 84 5.25 -16.30 1.47
N ILE A 85 4.35 -15.88 2.37
CA ILE A 85 3.06 -15.29 2.00
C ILE A 85 3.26 -13.98 1.23
N ILE A 86 4.23 -13.14 1.64
CA ILE A 86 4.52 -11.89 0.95
C ILE A 86 5.04 -12.15 -0.47
N ALA A 87 5.92 -13.14 -0.63
CA ALA A 87 6.42 -13.54 -1.95
C ALA A 87 5.28 -14.07 -2.83
N GLU A 88 4.34 -14.84 -2.28
CA GLU A 88 3.15 -15.31 -2.99
C GLU A 88 2.24 -14.14 -3.42
N LEU A 89 1.93 -13.21 -2.49
CA LEU A 89 1.14 -12.01 -2.79
C LEU A 89 1.78 -11.19 -3.90
N ALA A 90 3.11 -11.03 -3.88
CA ALA A 90 3.84 -10.31 -4.91
C ALA A 90 3.80 -11.02 -6.27
N ALA A 91 4.05 -12.34 -6.29
CA ALA A 91 4.01 -13.16 -7.50
C ALA A 91 2.61 -13.14 -8.15
N ASN A 92 1.56 -13.07 -7.34
CA ASN A 92 0.18 -12.97 -7.79
C ASN A 92 -0.25 -11.54 -8.13
N GLY A 93 0.62 -10.53 -7.97
CA GLY A 93 0.28 -9.12 -8.20
C GLY A 93 -0.75 -8.56 -7.20
N GLN A 94 -0.89 -9.18 -6.03
CA GLN A 94 -1.86 -8.81 -5.00
C GLN A 94 -1.40 -7.65 -4.12
N ILE A 95 -0.10 -7.31 -4.11
CA ILE A 95 0.40 -6.07 -3.51
C ILE A 95 -0.01 -4.93 -4.43
N ALA A 96 -1.02 -4.17 -3.99
CA ALA A 96 -1.68 -3.16 -4.79
C ALA A 96 -1.08 -1.77 -4.62
N THR A 97 -0.65 -1.46 -3.40
CA THR A 97 -0.05 -0.16 -3.07
C THR A 97 1.03 -0.30 -1.99
N GLN A 98 2.02 0.59 -2.05
CA GLN A 98 3.12 0.68 -1.09
C GLN A 98 3.35 2.11 -0.62
N TYR A 99 3.87 2.26 0.61
CA TYR A 99 4.49 3.50 1.06
C TYR A 99 5.82 3.73 0.34
N VAL A 100 6.02 4.95 -0.18
CA VAL A 100 7.21 5.29 -0.95
C VAL A 100 7.71 6.69 -0.62
N ASP A 101 8.99 6.91 -0.88
CA ASP A 101 9.59 8.24 -0.80
C ASP A 101 9.15 9.14 -1.96
N ALA A 102 9.68 10.37 -2.00
CA ALA A 102 9.36 11.33 -3.05
C ALA A 102 9.82 10.92 -4.46
N SER A 103 10.72 9.94 -4.58
CA SER A 103 11.16 9.37 -5.85
C SER A 103 10.32 8.17 -6.30
N GLY A 104 9.35 7.75 -5.49
CA GLY A 104 8.52 6.59 -5.75
C GLY A 104 9.15 5.27 -5.31
N GLN A 105 10.23 5.32 -4.51
CA GLN A 105 10.91 4.13 -4.02
C GLN A 105 10.38 3.67 -2.67
N PRO A 106 10.00 2.38 -2.52
CA PRO A 106 9.58 1.85 -1.23
C PRO A 106 10.71 1.90 -0.22
N SER A 107 10.39 2.20 1.03
CA SER A 107 11.39 2.30 2.09
C SER A 107 10.81 1.90 3.44
N MET A 108 11.65 1.33 4.31
CA MET A 108 11.33 1.09 5.72
C MET A 108 11.73 2.25 6.63
N ASP A 109 12.22 3.36 6.06
CA ASP A 109 12.41 4.60 6.81
C ASP A 109 11.06 5.01 7.46
N PRO A 110 11.02 5.26 8.79
CA PRO A 110 9.80 5.69 9.49
C PRO A 110 9.18 7.00 8.97
N PHE A 111 9.93 7.84 8.24
CA PHE A 111 9.39 9.03 7.57
C PHE A 111 8.63 8.68 6.28
N VAL A 112 8.90 7.53 5.68
CA VAL A 112 8.23 7.00 4.48
C VAL A 112 7.13 6.02 4.86
N ASN A 113 7.46 5.03 5.70
CA ASN A 113 6.60 3.97 6.18
C ASN A 113 6.38 4.14 7.70
N PRO A 114 5.48 5.04 8.11
CA PRO A 114 5.39 5.46 9.51
C PRO A 114 4.82 4.40 10.43
N ASN A 115 4.08 3.42 9.90
CA ASN A 115 3.51 2.33 10.69
C ASN A 115 4.42 1.10 10.78
N GLY A 116 5.48 1.02 9.95
CA GLY A 116 6.45 -0.06 9.96
C GLY A 116 5.97 -1.32 9.24
N SER A 117 5.01 -1.20 8.31
CA SER A 117 4.49 -2.31 7.51
C SER A 117 5.60 -3.03 6.75
N ARG A 118 5.61 -4.37 6.76
CA ARG A 118 6.64 -5.16 6.06
C ARG A 118 6.66 -4.83 4.57
N PHE A 119 7.87 -4.69 4.00
CA PHE A 119 8.10 -4.31 2.60
C PHE A 119 7.34 -3.04 2.17
N ALA A 120 7.09 -2.14 3.12
CA ALA A 120 6.30 -0.94 2.92
C ALA A 120 4.91 -1.20 2.30
N ILE A 121 4.34 -2.39 2.50
CA ILE A 121 3.02 -2.76 1.96
C ILE A 121 1.94 -1.89 2.62
N GLU A 122 1.16 -1.18 1.82
CA GLU A 122 0.09 -0.31 2.29
C GLU A 122 -1.30 -0.90 2.00
N GLY A 123 -1.44 -1.60 0.87
CA GLY A 123 -2.69 -2.20 0.46
C GLY A 123 -2.50 -3.46 -0.36
N ILE A 124 -3.42 -4.40 -0.17
CA ILE A 124 -3.45 -5.69 -0.86
C ILE A 124 -4.83 -5.98 -1.42
N THR A 125 -4.90 -6.95 -2.32
CA THR A 125 -6.15 -7.38 -2.95
C THR A 125 -6.42 -8.86 -2.72
N SER A 126 -7.70 -9.25 -2.79
CA SER A 126 -8.08 -10.67 -2.88
C SER A 126 -7.46 -11.31 -4.13
N PRO A 127 -7.28 -12.64 -4.19
CA PRO A 127 -6.73 -13.32 -5.37
C PRO A 127 -7.49 -13.02 -6.68
N CYS A 128 -8.80 -12.77 -6.60
CA CYS A 128 -9.62 -12.41 -7.76
C CYS A 128 -9.70 -10.89 -8.04
N GLY A 129 -8.92 -10.07 -7.34
CA GLY A 129 -8.87 -8.61 -7.49
C GLY A 129 -10.08 -7.82 -6.98
N ARG A 130 -11.23 -8.45 -6.74
CA ARG A 130 -12.50 -7.74 -6.45
C ARG A 130 -12.54 -7.04 -5.08
N VAL A 131 -11.83 -7.56 -4.09
CA VAL A 131 -11.69 -6.92 -2.77
C VAL A 131 -10.34 -6.22 -2.71
N PHE A 132 -10.35 -4.94 -2.35
CA PHE A 132 -9.16 -4.13 -2.13
C PHE A 132 -9.16 -3.62 -0.68
N GLY A 133 -8.15 -4.02 0.08
CA GLY A 133 -7.90 -3.53 1.44
C GLY A 133 -6.73 -2.56 1.43
N LYS A 134 -6.88 -1.41 2.10
CA LYS A 134 -5.83 -0.40 2.21
C LYS A 134 -5.93 0.37 3.54
N MET A 135 -4.82 0.96 3.97
CA MET A 135 -4.74 1.69 5.24
C MET A 135 -4.87 3.21 5.11
N ALA A 136 -4.39 3.78 4.00
CA ALA A 136 -4.47 5.20 3.72
C ALA A 136 -5.89 5.56 3.25
N HIS A 137 -6.36 6.72 3.70
CA HIS A 137 -7.74 7.15 3.58
C HIS A 137 -7.98 8.02 2.33
N THR A 138 -8.03 7.39 1.16
CA THR A 138 -8.33 8.07 -0.12
C THR A 138 -9.66 8.82 -0.10
N GLU A 139 -10.62 8.37 0.71
CA GLU A 139 -11.92 9.03 0.89
C GLU A 139 -11.84 10.35 1.66
N ARG A 140 -10.78 10.59 2.43
CA ARG A 140 -10.58 11.86 3.16
C ARG A 140 -9.99 12.94 2.25
N ALA A 141 -10.67 13.17 1.12
CA ALA A 141 -10.33 14.14 0.11
C ALA A 141 -11.51 15.12 -0.11
N GLY A 142 -11.22 16.32 -0.58
CA GLY A 142 -12.26 17.32 -0.83
C GLY A 142 -11.73 18.61 -1.43
N HIS A 143 -12.64 19.46 -1.88
CA HIS A 143 -12.29 20.78 -2.39
C HIS A 143 -11.57 21.60 -1.31
N LEU A 144 -10.38 22.12 -1.63
CA LEU A 144 -9.52 22.91 -0.74
C LEU A 144 -9.01 22.17 0.51
N VAL A 145 -9.13 20.84 0.59
CA VAL A 145 -8.54 20.03 1.67
C VAL A 145 -7.04 19.86 1.42
N ALA A 146 -6.23 20.01 2.47
CA ALA A 146 -4.78 19.79 2.46
C ALA A 146 -4.02 20.51 1.33
N ARG A 147 -4.46 21.73 0.97
CA ARG A 147 -3.86 22.55 -0.10
C ARG A 147 -2.37 22.84 0.08
N ASN A 148 -1.90 22.88 1.34
CA ASN A 148 -0.51 23.14 1.70
C ASN A 148 0.36 21.88 1.68
N ILE A 149 -0.22 20.69 1.48
CA ILE A 149 0.52 19.45 1.32
C ILE A 149 0.83 19.27 -0.17
N PRO A 150 2.08 18.98 -0.58
CA PRO A 150 2.43 18.72 -1.97
C PRO A 150 1.88 17.36 -2.47
N GLY A 151 2.10 17.06 -3.75
CA GLY A 151 1.74 15.77 -4.37
C GLY A 151 0.29 15.67 -4.86
N GLU A 152 0.05 14.72 -5.77
CA GLU A 152 -1.29 14.38 -6.25
C GLU A 152 -2.10 13.71 -5.14
N LYS A 153 -3.34 14.12 -4.91
CA LYS A 153 -4.22 13.59 -3.84
C LYS A 153 -5.40 12.81 -4.40
N HIS A 154 -5.72 13.03 -5.66
CA HIS A 154 -6.83 12.39 -6.32
C HIS A 154 -6.43 10.99 -6.79
N GLN A 155 -6.86 9.99 -6.03
CA GLN A 155 -6.78 8.60 -6.46
C GLN A 155 -8.21 8.14 -6.86
N PRO A 156 -8.47 7.85 -8.15
CA PRO A 156 -9.82 7.67 -8.68
C PRO A 156 -10.49 6.32 -8.34
N ILE A 157 -10.29 5.79 -7.12
CA ILE A 157 -10.66 4.40 -6.79
C ILE A 157 -12.17 4.16 -6.80
N PHE A 158 -12.96 5.13 -6.35
CA PHE A 158 -14.42 5.03 -6.34
C PHE A 158 -15.00 5.11 -7.75
N ARG A 159 -14.44 6.00 -8.59
CA ARG A 159 -14.83 6.10 -10.00
C ARG A 159 -14.50 4.81 -10.76
N ALA A 160 -13.33 4.22 -10.49
CA ALA A 160 -12.91 2.96 -11.08
C ALA A 160 -13.83 1.80 -10.63
N GLY A 161 -14.16 1.75 -9.33
CA GLY A 161 -15.10 0.77 -8.79
C GLY A 161 -16.50 0.86 -9.40
N VAL A 162 -17.01 2.07 -9.66
CA VAL A 162 -18.30 2.25 -10.38
C VAL A 162 -18.19 1.81 -11.84
N ALA A 163 -17.12 2.20 -12.53
CA ALA A 163 -16.90 1.87 -13.95
C ALA A 163 -16.80 0.37 -14.22
N TYR A 164 -16.45 -0.45 -13.22
CA TYR A 164 -16.43 -1.91 -13.34
C TYR A 164 -17.81 -2.54 -13.60
N PHE A 165 -18.90 -1.87 -13.21
CA PHE A 165 -20.27 -2.38 -13.37
C PHE A 165 -21.01 -1.79 -14.57
N LEU A 166 -20.40 -0.85 -15.29
CA LEU A 166 -20.98 -0.18 -16.46
C LEU A 166 -20.47 -0.84 -17.76
#